data_AF-A0A1X6PE99-F1
#
_entry.id   AF-A0A1X6PE99-F1
#
_cell.length_a   1.000
_cell.length_b   1.000
_cell.length_c   1.000
_cell.angle_alpha   90.00
_cell.angle_beta   90.00
_cell.angle_gamma   90.00
#
_symmetry.space_group_name_H-M   'P 1'
#
loop_
_entity.id
_entity.type
_entity.pdbx_description
1 polymer ?
#
loop_
_entity_poly.entity_id
_entity_poly.type
_entity_poly.pdbx_seq_one_letter_code
_entity_poly.pdbx_strand_id
1 'polypeptide(L)'
;MDANRSPGSSPPGGTAGGTDATRGGVKRRASAAPAMLELESALEVGADSLAGLVGAVSSFGVDGQADLFAKVNDFVKDLRQIDAVGATIPDTVPLDVLVAVDRGRNPEAVTKETLETLAEANDMARGKIAVMAHFRDELTKAMAADAKVPRPP
;
A
#
# COMPACT_ATOMS: atom_id res chain seq x y z
N MET A 1 -39.73 42.65 -47.59
CA MET A 1 -39.03 43.86 -47.15
C MET A 1 -37.74 43.41 -46.49
N ASP A 2 -36.68 43.49 -47.28
CA ASP A 2 -35.31 43.17 -46.95
C ASP A 2 -34.70 44.05 -45.85
N ALA A 3 -33.56 43.52 -45.36
CA ALA A 3 -32.40 44.22 -44.83
C ALA A 3 -32.40 44.64 -43.35
N ASN A 4 -31.57 43.96 -42.54
CA ASN A 4 -30.28 44.56 -42.15
C ASN A 4 -29.27 43.48 -41.66
N ARG A 5 -27.99 43.67 -42.00
CA ARG A 5 -26.84 42.76 -41.76
C ARG A 5 -25.92 43.30 -40.65
N SER A 6 -25.34 42.36 -39.88
CA SER A 6 -23.97 42.32 -39.29
C SER A 6 -23.59 43.22 -38.08
N PRO A 7 -22.44 43.01 -37.39
CA PRO A 7 -21.93 41.77 -36.73
C PRO A 7 -21.20 42.01 -35.36
N GLY A 8 -20.78 40.94 -34.66
CA GLY A 8 -19.82 40.97 -33.53
C GLY A 8 -20.49 41.01 -32.13
N SER A 9 -20.10 40.25 -31.11
CA SER A 9 -18.75 39.87 -30.67
C SER A 9 -18.75 38.53 -29.88
N SER A 10 -17.75 37.71 -30.17
CA SER A 10 -17.06 36.64 -29.42
C SER A 10 -17.72 35.97 -28.18
N PRO A 11 -17.71 34.61 -28.10
CA PRO A 11 -17.93 33.89 -26.86
C PRO A 11 -16.67 33.90 -25.96
N PRO A 12 -16.83 33.74 -24.64
CA PRO A 12 -15.74 33.87 -23.68
C PRO A 12 -14.76 32.69 -23.71
N GLY A 13 -13.48 33.04 -23.76
CA GLY A 13 -12.39 32.49 -22.94
C GLY A 13 -12.32 30.97 -22.72
N GLY A 14 -11.42 30.35 -23.48
CA GLY A 14 -10.36 29.48 -22.98
C GLY A 14 -10.70 28.54 -21.82
N THR A 15 -10.94 27.28 -22.18
CA THR A 15 -10.91 26.13 -21.28
C THR A 15 -9.58 26.04 -20.55
N ALA A 16 -9.55 26.53 -19.30
CA ALA A 16 -8.50 26.21 -18.35
C ALA A 16 -8.64 24.73 -17.98
N GLY A 17 -7.92 23.87 -18.69
CA GLY A 17 -7.71 22.47 -18.31
C GLY A 17 -6.85 22.40 -17.06
N GLY A 18 -7.44 22.71 -15.90
CA GLY A 18 -6.91 22.30 -14.61
C GLY A 18 -7.17 20.81 -14.48
N THR A 19 -6.13 20.00 -14.68
CA THR A 19 -6.16 18.58 -14.39
C THR A 19 -6.54 18.40 -12.92
N ASP A 20 -7.76 17.89 -12.73
CA ASP A 20 -8.25 17.26 -11.53
C ASP A 20 -7.21 16.25 -11.05
N ALA A 21 -6.29 16.70 -10.19
CA ALA A 21 -5.51 15.82 -9.37
C ALA A 21 -6.52 15.25 -8.38
N THR A 22 -7.08 14.10 -8.76
CA THR A 22 -7.85 13.21 -7.89
C THR A 22 -6.98 12.92 -6.67
N ARG A 23 -7.07 13.80 -5.68
CA ARG A 23 -6.53 13.61 -4.35
C ARG A 23 -7.44 12.55 -3.75
N GLY A 24 -7.12 11.30 -4.10
CA GLY A 24 -7.68 10.10 -3.51
C GLY A 24 -7.37 10.17 -2.02
N GLY A 25 -8.24 10.85 -1.29
CA GLY A 25 -8.22 10.89 0.15
C GLY A 25 -8.26 9.45 0.61
N VAL A 26 -7.24 9.09 1.40
CA VAL A 26 -7.14 7.87 2.18
C VAL A 26 -8.34 7.84 3.13
N LYS A 27 -9.53 7.52 2.60
CA LYS A 27 -10.70 7.13 3.36
C LYS A 27 -10.52 5.65 3.65
N ARG A 28 -10.62 5.28 4.93
CA ARG A 28 -10.50 3.94 5.53
C ARG A 28 -9.09 3.58 6.05
N ARG A 29 -8.77 4.09 7.24
CA ARG A 29 -7.85 3.40 8.20
C ARG A 29 -8.43 3.27 9.60
N ALA A 30 -9.52 3.97 9.92
CA ALA A 30 -10.03 4.05 11.30
C ALA A 30 -10.88 2.83 11.74
N SER A 31 -11.38 1.99 10.83
CA SER A 31 -12.30 0.90 11.18
C SER A 31 -11.65 -0.47 11.38
N ALA A 32 -10.37 -0.64 11.06
CA ALA A 32 -9.67 -1.93 11.15
C ALA A 32 -9.00 -2.18 12.52
N ALA A 33 -8.73 -1.12 13.29
CA ALA A 33 -8.06 -1.21 14.58
C ALA A 33 -8.77 -2.13 15.62
N PRO A 34 -10.10 -2.07 15.81
CA PRO A 34 -10.76 -2.94 16.80
C PRO A 34 -10.78 -4.40 16.38
N ALA A 35 -10.98 -4.72 15.10
CA ALA A 35 -10.98 -6.09 14.59
C ALA A 35 -9.56 -6.73 14.67
N MET A 36 -8.52 -5.91 14.49
CA MET A 36 -7.13 -6.35 14.60
C MET A 36 -6.75 -6.67 16.05
N LEU A 37 -7.24 -5.87 17.01
CA LEU A 37 -7.08 -6.14 18.45
C LEU A 37 -7.81 -7.43 18.87
N GLU A 38 -9.02 -7.64 18.36
CA GLU A 38 -9.78 -8.87 18.59
C GLU A 38 -9.06 -10.09 18.02
N LEU A 39 -8.46 -9.97 16.83
CA LEU A 39 -7.66 -11.03 16.24
C LEU A 39 -6.42 -11.34 17.08
N GLU A 40 -5.72 -10.32 17.56
CA GLU A 40 -4.55 -10.48 18.44
C GLU A 40 -4.93 -11.25 19.71
N SER A 41 -6.03 -10.86 20.36
CA SER A 41 -6.54 -11.56 21.54
C SER A 41 -6.93 -13.01 21.23
N ALA A 42 -7.58 -13.27 20.10
CA ALA A 42 -7.94 -14.64 19.69
C ALA A 42 -6.70 -15.50 19.40
N LEU A 43 -5.65 -14.92 18.82
CA LEU A 43 -4.37 -15.61 18.58
C LEU A 43 -3.64 -15.94 19.90
N GLU A 44 -3.66 -15.04 20.88
CA GLU A 44 -3.07 -15.28 22.20
C GLU A 44 -3.77 -16.44 22.91
N VAL A 45 -5.11 -16.41 22.95
CA VAL A 45 -5.90 -17.51 23.53
C VAL A 45 -5.66 -18.83 22.80
N GLY A 46 -5.59 -18.82 21.47
CA GLY A 46 -5.29 -20.02 20.68
C GLY A 46 -3.89 -20.59 20.94
N ALA A 47 -2.89 -19.73 21.15
CA ALA A 47 -1.53 -20.14 21.51
C ALA A 47 -1.49 -20.76 22.92
N ASP A 48 -2.19 -20.17 23.90
CA ASP A 48 -2.31 -20.71 25.24
C ASP A 48 -3.04 -22.06 25.26
N SER A 49 -4.11 -22.18 24.47
CA SER A 49 -4.87 -23.42 24.26
C SER A 49 -3.98 -24.54 23.71
N LEU A 50 -3.12 -24.22 22.72
CA LEU A 50 -2.13 -25.15 22.20
C LEU A 50 -1.10 -25.56 23.26
N ALA A 51 -0.57 -24.61 24.03
CA ALA A 51 0.36 -24.91 25.12
C ALA A 51 -0.28 -25.82 26.19
N GLY A 52 -1.54 -25.54 26.55
CA GLY A 52 -2.33 -26.35 27.47
C GLY A 52 -2.62 -27.76 26.95
N LEU A 53 -2.82 -27.92 25.64
CA LEU A 53 -2.98 -29.20 24.97
C LEU A 53 -1.66 -30.00 24.98
N VAL A 54 -0.54 -29.38 24.64
CA VAL A 54 0.80 -30.00 24.72
C VAL A 54 1.08 -30.49 26.14
N GLY A 55 0.72 -29.69 27.16
CA GLY A 55 0.82 -30.09 28.56
C GLY A 55 -0.01 -31.34 28.88
N ALA A 56 -1.28 -31.37 28.46
CA ALA A 56 -2.18 -32.52 28.71
C ALA A 56 -1.74 -33.80 28.00
N VAL A 57 -1.20 -33.68 26.77
CA VAL A 57 -0.60 -34.81 26.04
C VAL A 57 0.64 -35.31 26.76
N SER A 58 1.47 -34.41 27.28
CA SER A 58 2.71 -34.76 27.98
C SER A 58 2.46 -35.46 29.31
N SER A 59 1.37 -35.13 30.01
CA SER A 59 0.99 -35.74 31.29
C SER A 59 -0.10 -36.82 31.14
N PHE A 60 -0.27 -37.38 29.95
CA PHE A 60 -1.39 -38.27 29.65
C PHE A 60 -1.38 -39.53 30.52
N GLY A 61 -2.53 -39.83 31.14
CA GLY A 61 -2.75 -41.00 31.99
C GLY A 61 -4.12 -41.62 31.74
N VAL A 62 -4.41 -42.74 32.40
CA VAL A 62 -5.60 -43.59 32.14
C VAL A 62 -6.92 -42.82 32.29
N ASP A 63 -6.98 -41.83 33.20
CA ASP A 63 -8.18 -41.01 33.45
C ASP A 63 -8.19 -39.67 32.68
N GLY A 64 -7.11 -39.34 31.96
CA GLY A 64 -6.91 -38.02 31.31
C GLY A 64 -7.59 -37.87 29.95
N GLN A 65 -8.27 -38.90 29.45
CA GLN A 65 -8.83 -38.93 28.11
C GLN A 65 -9.95 -37.88 27.92
N ALA A 66 -10.83 -37.72 28.90
CA ALA A 66 -11.93 -36.74 28.82
C ALA A 66 -11.40 -35.29 28.79
N ASP A 67 -10.38 -34.98 29.60
CA ASP A 67 -9.73 -33.66 29.65
C ASP A 67 -8.98 -33.36 28.34
N LEU A 68 -8.27 -34.35 27.78
CA LEU A 68 -7.62 -34.22 26.48
C LEU A 68 -8.62 -33.89 25.37
N PHE A 69 -9.74 -34.62 25.29
CA PHE A 69 -10.77 -34.34 24.29
C PHE A 69 -11.42 -32.97 24.46
N ALA A 70 -11.62 -32.51 25.70
CA ALA A 70 -12.10 -31.15 25.97
C ALA A 70 -11.13 -30.11 25.40
N LYS A 71 -9.84 -30.22 25.71
CA LYS A 71 -8.79 -29.31 25.22
C LYS A 71 -8.65 -29.31 23.70
N VAL A 72 -8.73 -30.48 23.06
CA VAL A 72 -8.72 -30.57 21.59
C VAL A 72 -9.92 -29.83 21.00
N ASN A 73 -11.12 -30.03 21.56
CA ASN A 73 -12.32 -29.35 21.08
C ASN A 73 -12.26 -27.84 21.31
N ASP A 74 -11.67 -27.39 22.42
CA ASP A 74 -11.49 -25.97 22.69
C ASP A 74 -10.49 -25.35 21.71
N PHE A 75 -9.34 -25.98 21.48
CA PHE A 75 -8.38 -25.53 20.46
C PHE A 75 -9.00 -25.46 19.05
N VAL A 76 -9.86 -26.42 18.68
CA VAL A 76 -10.58 -26.38 17.39
C VAL A 76 -11.59 -25.23 17.33
N LYS A 77 -12.25 -24.87 18.44
CA LYS A 77 -13.12 -23.69 18.49
C LYS A 77 -12.30 -22.40 18.34
N ASP A 78 -11.16 -22.33 19.02
CA ASP A 78 -10.27 -21.17 18.96
C ASP A 78 -9.78 -20.92 17.52
N LEU A 79 -9.37 -21.99 16.81
CA LEU A 79 -8.99 -21.90 15.39
C LEU A 79 -10.14 -21.40 14.49
N ARG A 80 -11.38 -21.83 14.74
CA ARG A 80 -12.55 -21.34 13.99
C ARG A 80 -12.84 -19.87 14.28
N GLN A 81 -12.62 -19.43 15.51
CA GLN A 81 -12.77 -18.03 15.90
C GLN A 81 -11.70 -17.17 15.23
N ILE A 82 -10.44 -17.62 15.21
CA ILE A 82 -9.34 -16.94 14.51
C ILE A 82 -9.66 -16.79 13.02
N ASP A 83 -10.15 -17.84 12.35
CA ASP A 83 -10.53 -17.80 10.93
C ASP A 83 -11.69 -16.82 10.67
N ALA A 84 -12.71 -16.83 11.54
CA ALA A 84 -13.86 -15.93 11.44
C ALA A 84 -13.47 -14.45 11.62
N VAL A 85 -12.63 -14.13 12.61
CA VAL A 85 -12.16 -12.75 12.86
C VAL A 85 -11.19 -12.33 11.76
N GLY A 86 -10.28 -13.22 11.33
CA GLY A 86 -9.33 -12.96 10.24
C GLY A 86 -10.00 -12.59 8.93
N ALA A 87 -11.13 -13.24 8.59
CA ALA A 87 -11.92 -12.92 7.41
C ALA A 87 -12.53 -11.50 7.42
N THR A 88 -12.62 -10.85 8.58
CA THR A 88 -13.13 -9.47 8.70
C THR A 88 -12.09 -8.40 8.39
N ILE A 89 -10.80 -8.76 8.35
CA ILE A 89 -9.70 -7.83 8.11
C ILE A 89 -9.38 -7.84 6.60
N PRO A 90 -9.66 -6.74 5.87
CA PRO A 90 -9.47 -6.69 4.41
C PRO A 90 -8.03 -6.39 3.98
N ASP A 91 -7.07 -6.34 4.93
CA ASP A 91 -5.69 -5.94 4.64
C ASP A 91 -4.89 -7.09 4.02
N THR A 92 -4.14 -6.76 2.97
CA THR A 92 -3.27 -7.71 2.27
C THR A 92 -1.83 -7.55 2.74
N VAL A 93 -1.22 -8.64 3.17
CA VAL A 93 0.20 -8.65 3.58
C VAL A 93 1.08 -8.96 2.35
N PRO A 94 2.09 -8.13 2.04
CA PRO A 94 3.04 -8.42 0.96
C PRO A 94 3.81 -9.72 1.20
N LEU A 95 4.09 -10.46 0.13
CA LEU A 95 4.81 -11.74 0.19
C LEU A 95 6.19 -11.61 0.83
N ASP A 96 6.90 -10.52 0.57
CA ASP A 96 8.24 -10.28 1.12
C ASP A 96 8.23 -10.22 2.65
N VAL A 97 7.15 -9.72 3.24
CA VAL A 97 6.94 -9.66 4.69
C VAL A 97 6.67 -11.07 5.22
N LEU A 98 5.85 -11.88 4.52
CA LEU A 98 5.59 -13.27 4.90
C LEU A 98 6.88 -14.12 4.87
N VAL A 99 7.67 -13.99 3.82
CA VAL A 99 8.97 -14.68 3.69
C VAL A 99 9.95 -14.23 4.78
N ALA A 100 9.89 -12.98 5.22
CA ALA A 100 10.71 -12.51 6.33
C ALA A 100 10.31 -13.18 7.65
N VAL A 101 9.01 -13.26 7.95
CA VAL A 101 8.49 -13.94 9.14
C VAL A 101 8.85 -15.43 9.13
N ASP A 102 8.67 -16.13 8.00
CA ASP A 102 9.02 -17.55 7.87
C ASP A 102 10.50 -17.84 8.13
N ARG A 103 11.37 -16.86 7.82
CA ARG A 103 12.82 -16.95 8.05
C ARG A 103 13.27 -16.42 9.41
N GLY A 104 12.34 -16.00 10.27
CA GLY A 104 12.63 -15.40 11.57
C GLY A 104 13.25 -14.00 11.49
N ARG A 105 13.12 -13.30 10.36
CA ARG A 105 13.51 -11.88 10.23
C ARG A 105 12.39 -10.97 10.72
N ASN A 106 12.78 -9.83 11.28
CA ASN A 106 11.82 -8.79 11.69
C ASN A 106 11.10 -8.23 10.44
N PRO A 107 9.75 -8.27 10.36
CA PRO A 107 8.99 -7.70 9.25
C PRO A 107 9.21 -6.19 9.07
N GLU A 108 9.52 -5.45 10.14
CA GLU A 108 9.84 -4.01 10.04
C GLU A 108 11.12 -3.73 9.25
N ALA A 109 12.07 -4.68 9.26
CA ALA A 109 13.29 -4.55 8.48
C ALA A 109 13.01 -4.53 6.97
N VAL A 110 12.03 -5.33 6.51
CA VAL A 110 11.59 -5.35 5.10
C VAL A 110 10.92 -4.03 4.74
N THR A 111 10.07 -3.52 5.61
CA THR A 111 9.43 -2.19 5.43
C THR A 111 10.49 -1.09 5.35
N LYS A 112 11.53 -1.16 6.18
CA LYS A 112 12.62 -0.19 6.15
C LYS A 112 13.41 -0.25 4.83
N GLU A 113 13.84 -1.44 4.43
CA GLU A 113 14.61 -1.66 3.19
C GLU A 113 13.84 -1.21 1.95
N THR A 114 12.53 -1.50 1.90
CA THR A 114 11.66 -1.04 0.82
C THR A 114 11.52 0.48 0.79
N LEU A 115 11.36 1.13 1.95
CA LEU A 115 11.33 2.60 2.04
C LEU A 115 12.64 3.24 1.60
N GLU A 116 13.77 2.69 2.01
CA GLU A 116 15.11 3.17 1.61
C GLU A 116 15.31 3.04 0.10
N THR A 117 14.98 1.87 -0.47
CA THR A 117 15.05 1.63 -1.92
C THR A 117 14.14 2.58 -2.70
N LEU A 118 12.93 2.83 -2.20
CA LEU A 118 11.99 3.77 -2.82
C LEU A 118 12.48 5.22 -2.72
N ALA A 119 13.12 5.60 -1.62
CA ALA A 119 13.72 6.92 -1.45
C ALA A 119 14.87 7.14 -2.45
N GLU A 120 15.78 6.17 -2.57
CA GLU A 120 16.88 6.21 -3.53
C GLU A 120 16.37 6.28 -4.98
N ALA A 121 15.36 5.46 -5.31
CA ALA A 121 14.75 5.46 -6.64
C ALA A 121 14.06 6.81 -6.95
N ASN A 122 13.43 7.43 -5.96
CA ASN A 122 12.79 8.74 -6.11
C ASN A 122 13.83 9.84 -6.36
N ASP A 123 14.91 9.87 -5.58
CA ASP A 123 15.98 10.86 -5.76
C ASP A 123 16.71 10.68 -7.09
N MET A 124 16.94 9.43 -7.51
CA MET A 124 17.47 9.13 -8.83
C MET A 124 16.53 9.60 -9.96
N ALA A 125 15.22 9.37 -9.83
CA ALA A 125 14.23 9.81 -10.80
C ALA A 125 14.17 11.35 -10.90
N ARG A 126 14.18 12.04 -9.76
CA ARG A 126 14.27 13.51 -9.70
C ARG A 126 15.53 14.04 -10.38
N GLY A 127 16.68 13.41 -10.12
CA GLY A 127 17.94 13.75 -10.77
C GLY A 127 17.88 13.59 -12.29
N LYS A 128 17.33 12.46 -12.79
CA LYS A 128 17.11 12.24 -14.23
C LYS A 128 16.20 13.30 -14.84
N ILE A 129 15.10 13.65 -14.19
CA ILE A 129 14.18 14.70 -14.66
C ILE A 129 14.90 16.04 -14.75
N ALA A 130 15.68 16.41 -13.73
CA ALA A 130 16.43 17.67 -13.71
C ALA A 130 17.46 17.75 -14.85
N VAL A 131 18.22 16.67 -15.08
CA VAL A 131 19.20 16.62 -16.19
C VAL A 131 18.52 16.72 -17.54
N MET A 132 17.40 16.01 -17.74
CA MET A 132 16.63 16.09 -18.99
C MET A 132 16.05 17.49 -19.22
N ALA A 133 15.59 18.16 -18.16
CA ALA A 133 15.12 19.54 -18.24
C ALA A 133 16.26 20.49 -18.65
N HIS A 134 17.42 20.40 -17.99
CA HIS A 134 18.59 21.19 -18.36
C HIS A 134 19.04 20.95 -19.81
N PHE A 135 19.06 19.68 -20.23
CA PHE A 135 19.40 19.33 -21.60
C PHE A 135 18.43 19.93 -22.62
N ARG A 136 17.12 19.89 -22.34
CA ARG A 136 16.10 20.52 -23.18
C ARG A 136 16.33 22.02 -23.30
N ASP A 137 16.64 22.69 -22.20
CA ASP A 137 16.86 24.13 -22.18
C ASP A 137 18.10 24.53 -22.98
N GLU A 138 19.20 23.78 -22.85
CA GLU A 138 20.41 24.00 -23.65
C GLU A 138 20.18 23.76 -25.14
N LEU A 139 19.46 22.68 -25.52
CA LEU A 139 19.07 22.46 -26.92
C LEU A 139 18.21 23.59 -27.47
N THR A 140 17.26 24.09 -26.67
CA THR A 140 16.38 25.19 -27.08
C THR A 140 17.17 26.49 -27.28
N LYS A 141 18.15 26.77 -26.40
CA LYS A 141 19.07 27.90 -26.57
C LYS A 141 19.94 27.76 -27.81
N ALA A 142 20.52 26.58 -28.05
CA ALA A 142 21.36 26.32 -29.21
C ALA A 142 20.58 26.48 -30.52
N MET A 143 19.37 25.93 -30.60
CA MET A 143 18.51 26.11 -31.77
C MET A 143 18.08 27.57 -31.97
N ALA A 144 17.80 28.31 -30.90
CA ALA A 144 17.48 29.73 -30.99
C ALA A 144 18.69 30.59 -31.44
N ALA A 145 19.91 30.20 -31.06
CA ALA A 145 21.14 30.87 -31.47
C ALA A 145 21.44 30.63 -32.96
N ASP A 146 21.27 29.39 -33.44
CA ASP A 146 21.47 29.04 -34.85
C ASP A 146 20.43 29.70 -35.77
N ALA A 147 19.18 29.83 -35.30
CA ALA A 147 18.14 30.60 -35.99
C ALA A 147 18.44 32.11 -36.10
N LYS A 148 19.37 32.63 -35.29
CA LYS A 148 19.77 34.05 -35.27
C LYS A 148 21.00 34.35 -36.14
N VAL A 149 21.64 33.33 -36.73
CA VAL A 149 22.73 33.51 -37.69
C VAL A 149 22.13 33.84 -39.06
N PRO A 150 22.35 35.04 -39.63
CA PRO A 150 21.89 35.33 -40.97
C PRO A 150 22.64 34.44 -41.96
N ARG A 151 21.88 33.66 -42.74
CA ARG A 151 22.45 32.88 -43.84
C ARG A 151 23.17 33.83 -44.81
N PRO A 152 24.43 33.56 -45.18
CA PRO A 152 25.13 34.35 -46.18
C PRO A 152 24.41 34.23 -47.54
N PRO A 153 24.51 35.27 -48.40
CA PRO A 153 23.82 35.35 -49.69
C PRO A 153 24.27 34.28 -50.69
#